data_AF-A0A8E2VJZ2-F1
#
_entry.id   AF-A0A8E2VJZ2-F1
#
_cell.length_a   1.000
_cell.length_b   1.000
_cell.length_c   1.000
_cell.angle_alpha   90.00
_cell.angle_beta   90.00
_cell.angle_gamma   90.00
#
_symmetry.space_group_name_H-M   'P 1'
#
loop_
_entity.id
_entity.type
_entity.pdbx_description
1 polymer ?
#
loop_
_entity_poly.entity_id
_entity_poly.type
_entity_poly.pdbx_seq_one_letter_code
_entity_poly.pdbx_strand_id
1 'polypeptide(L)'
;MKRILLLTTMGVLAGPGLALANCTPDKPDAGDVVFCMGADTDGFSDGSDDLTVYVQAGASVAPAAADTDAVKIKGDGNTLLNSGTIDGSDDAVVAGDDLTLNNDGTIRAADDGVDTEGHDGLTLTNTGLIETPGKAVKAGPDDDDAGGNGLTLVNTAGAVIRSTGNEGIETGNGADITNKGTIEGFDDAIQVGENATIVNSGLIANIQNPGDSDDPQDAIDIDSGYIRNEATGVIRSTVDAAIDFDPGTGAGVIDNFGLISGTVAVETDEAVTQDIAVYNSGTLMSTRDGAANPTGLALQLRAGNDVFVSLEGSSVIGGAEFGAGDDAFDLIGPFSGVFGGAGALFDGGEGQDQFSALDYAFDMLTATLKGSILGLSFENGADSFSVALTGFEIFNFKDASYGYDAIAAIAQPAPVPLPAGGVLIVSALAGLGLLRRRR
;
A
#
# COMPACT_ATOMS: atom_id res chain seq x y z
N MET A 1 87.33 -42.32 -4.19
CA MET A 1 85.96 -42.33 -4.74
C MET A 1 85.12 -43.33 -3.96
N LYS A 2 84.22 -42.88 -3.08
CA LYS A 2 83.05 -43.66 -2.62
C LYS A 2 82.09 -42.71 -1.91
N ARG A 3 80.83 -42.83 -2.32
CA ARG A 3 79.75 -41.84 -2.33
C ARG A 3 79.18 -41.57 -0.93
N ILE A 4 78.97 -40.29 -0.62
CA ILE A 4 78.16 -39.82 0.52
C ILE A 4 76.70 -39.86 0.07
N LEU A 5 75.87 -40.67 0.75
CA LEU A 5 74.43 -40.75 0.56
C LEU A 5 73.78 -39.69 1.46
N LEU A 6 73.24 -38.61 0.88
CA LEU A 6 72.35 -37.69 1.59
C LEU A 6 70.95 -38.31 1.57
N LEU A 7 70.44 -38.66 2.75
CA LEU A 7 69.06 -39.09 2.95
C LEU A 7 68.22 -37.83 3.25
N THR A 8 67.48 -37.33 2.25
CA THR A 8 66.52 -36.24 2.42
C THR A 8 65.23 -36.81 3.01
N THR A 9 65.02 -36.63 4.31
CA THR A 9 63.74 -36.86 4.96
C THR A 9 62.78 -35.74 4.57
N MET A 10 61.88 -36.05 3.65
CA MET A 10 60.76 -35.20 3.23
C MET A 10 59.67 -35.33 4.31
N GLY A 11 59.66 -34.40 5.26
CA GLY A 11 58.61 -34.29 6.27
C GLY A 11 57.34 -33.75 5.62
N VAL A 12 56.36 -34.62 5.40
CA VAL A 12 55.00 -34.20 5.07
C VAL A 12 54.37 -33.66 6.36
N LEU A 13 54.29 -32.34 6.47
CA LEU A 13 53.43 -31.66 7.43
C LEU A 13 51.98 -31.87 6.98
N ALA A 14 51.31 -32.86 7.55
CA ALA A 14 49.85 -32.90 7.55
C ALA A 14 49.38 -31.76 8.47
N GLY A 15 49.05 -30.61 7.86
CA GLY A 15 48.29 -29.58 8.57
C GLY A 15 46.92 -30.14 8.95
N PRO A 16 46.32 -29.72 10.08
CA PRO A 16 44.92 -30.00 10.32
C PRO A 16 44.15 -29.37 9.16
N GLY A 17 43.50 -30.19 8.35
CA GLY A 17 42.46 -29.68 7.46
C GLY A 17 41.46 -28.97 8.36
N LEU A 18 41.32 -27.66 8.20
CA LEU A 18 40.19 -26.94 8.76
C LEU A 18 38.98 -27.67 8.19
N ALA A 19 38.27 -28.42 9.04
CA ALA A 19 36.95 -28.90 8.67
C ALA A 19 36.15 -27.63 8.39
N LEU A 20 35.79 -27.41 7.12
CA LEU A 20 34.82 -26.40 6.77
C LEU A 20 33.58 -26.70 7.61
N ALA A 21 33.14 -25.73 8.39
CA ALA A 21 32.00 -25.89 9.28
C ALA A 21 30.73 -25.79 8.43
N ASN A 22 30.46 -26.87 7.70
CA ASN A 22 29.29 -27.06 6.85
C ASN A 22 28.05 -27.38 7.71
N CYS A 23 26.86 -27.13 7.18
CA CYS A 23 25.59 -27.59 7.73
C CYS A 23 25.61 -29.11 7.94
N THR A 24 25.28 -29.58 9.16
CA THR A 24 25.35 -31.01 9.49
C THR A 24 24.06 -31.54 10.10
N PRO A 25 23.58 -32.73 9.66
CA PRO A 25 24.13 -33.56 8.58
C PRO A 25 23.94 -32.94 7.19
N ASP A 26 24.86 -33.24 6.27
CA ASP A 26 24.83 -32.79 4.85
C ASP A 26 23.78 -33.57 4.01
N LYS A 27 23.28 -34.68 4.56
CA LYS A 27 22.24 -35.54 3.95
C LYS A 27 21.30 -36.04 5.04
N PRO A 28 20.45 -35.15 5.59
CA PRO A 28 19.42 -35.56 6.54
C PRO A 28 18.42 -36.55 5.92
N ASP A 29 17.79 -37.36 6.77
CA ASP A 29 16.54 -38.03 6.44
C ASP A 29 15.35 -37.11 6.81
N ALA A 30 14.14 -37.41 6.33
CA ALA A 30 12.95 -36.65 6.69
C ALA A 30 12.74 -36.54 8.21
N GLY A 31 12.39 -35.34 8.69
CA GLY A 31 12.23 -35.04 10.11
C GLY A 31 13.54 -34.78 10.88
N ASP A 32 14.70 -34.86 10.22
CA ASP A 32 15.98 -34.59 10.88
C ASP A 32 16.21 -33.10 11.16
N VAL A 33 17.17 -32.84 12.05
CA VAL A 33 17.62 -31.50 12.41
C VAL A 33 19.02 -31.25 11.86
N VAL A 34 19.17 -30.16 11.11
CA VAL A 34 20.43 -29.70 10.52
C VAL A 34 20.95 -28.47 11.26
N PHE A 35 22.23 -28.46 11.59
CA PHE A 35 22.90 -27.33 12.24
C PHE A 35 24.03 -26.78 11.39
N CYS A 36 23.92 -25.50 11.02
CA CYS A 36 24.98 -24.69 10.42
C CYS A 36 25.62 -23.82 11.51
N MET A 37 26.85 -24.14 11.90
CA MET A 37 27.54 -23.50 13.05
C MET A 37 28.76 -22.65 12.64
N GLY A 38 29.09 -22.60 11.36
CA GLY A 38 30.20 -21.81 10.85
C GLY A 38 30.02 -21.48 9.38
N ALA A 39 31.13 -21.37 8.65
CA ALA A 39 31.08 -21.05 7.22
C ALA A 39 30.84 -22.31 6.38
N ASP A 40 29.71 -22.30 5.69
CA ASP A 40 29.32 -23.21 4.63
C ASP A 40 29.49 -22.50 3.29
N THR A 41 30.38 -23.01 2.45
CA THR A 41 30.80 -22.36 1.19
C THR A 41 30.32 -23.09 -0.06
N ASP A 42 29.61 -24.19 0.13
CA ASP A 42 28.99 -24.98 -0.92
C ASP A 42 27.46 -24.95 -0.85
N GLY A 43 26.89 -24.31 0.17
CA GLY A 43 25.44 -24.19 0.36
C GLY A 43 24.88 -25.45 1.01
N PHE A 44 23.59 -25.41 1.35
CA PHE A 44 22.87 -26.55 1.87
C PHE A 44 21.71 -26.90 0.96
N SER A 45 21.65 -28.14 0.48
CA SER A 45 20.56 -28.60 -0.40
C SER A 45 20.07 -29.98 -0.02
N ASP A 46 18.77 -30.09 0.26
CA ASP A 46 18.10 -31.35 0.52
C ASP A 46 16.63 -31.31 0.04
N GLY A 47 16.04 -32.48 -0.21
CA GLY A 47 14.67 -32.63 -0.70
C GLY A 47 13.79 -33.46 0.22
N SER A 48 14.21 -33.68 1.46
CA SER A 48 13.42 -34.37 2.47
C SER A 48 12.39 -33.43 3.10
N ASP A 49 11.30 -34.03 3.55
CA ASP A 49 10.20 -33.33 4.24
C ASP A 49 10.50 -33.16 5.74
N ASP A 50 9.77 -32.24 6.38
CA ASP A 50 9.78 -32.00 7.83
C ASP A 50 11.17 -31.70 8.43
N LEU A 51 12.13 -31.24 7.63
CA LEU A 51 13.46 -30.86 8.11
C LEU A 51 13.38 -29.62 9.02
N THR A 52 14.24 -29.59 10.04
CA THR A 52 14.50 -28.35 10.79
C THR A 52 15.94 -27.91 10.60
N VAL A 53 16.15 -26.78 9.92
CA VAL A 53 17.48 -26.21 9.66
C VAL A 53 17.74 -25.03 10.58
N TYR A 54 18.84 -25.06 11.32
CA TYR A 54 19.32 -23.96 12.16
C TYR A 54 20.59 -23.33 11.57
N VAL A 55 20.49 -22.08 11.13
CA VAL A 55 21.66 -21.25 10.82
C VAL A 55 21.98 -20.41 12.06
N GLN A 56 23.00 -20.83 12.82
CA GLN A 56 23.30 -20.22 14.12
C GLN A 56 23.90 -18.82 13.99
N ALA A 57 23.80 -18.03 15.06
CA ALA A 57 24.46 -16.73 15.14
C ALA A 57 25.98 -16.85 14.89
N GLY A 58 26.47 -16.10 13.91
CA GLY A 58 27.87 -16.13 13.45
C GLY A 58 28.19 -17.22 12.43
N ALA A 59 27.24 -18.11 12.10
CA ALA A 59 27.33 -18.99 10.94
C ALA A 59 27.02 -18.21 9.64
N SER A 60 27.53 -18.72 8.53
CA SER A 60 27.30 -18.17 7.20
C SER A 60 27.07 -19.32 6.22
N VAL A 61 25.96 -19.31 5.51
CA VAL A 61 25.71 -20.19 4.36
C VAL A 61 25.80 -19.33 3.12
N ALA A 62 26.91 -19.44 2.40
CA ALA A 62 27.27 -18.56 1.30
C ALA A 62 28.03 -19.34 0.21
N PRO A 63 27.32 -20.00 -0.72
CA PRO A 63 27.94 -20.79 -1.77
C PRO A 63 28.87 -19.92 -2.62
N ALA A 64 30.08 -20.42 -2.88
CA ALA A 64 31.09 -19.71 -3.69
C ALA A 64 30.88 -19.88 -5.20
N ALA A 65 30.06 -20.85 -5.62
CA ALA A 65 29.66 -21.02 -7.01
C ALA A 65 28.68 -19.91 -7.40
N ALA A 66 28.77 -19.42 -8.64
CA ALA A 66 27.78 -18.50 -9.19
C ALA A 66 26.47 -19.24 -9.46
N ASP A 67 25.36 -18.50 -9.48
CA ASP A 67 24.03 -19.02 -9.81
C ASP A 67 23.69 -20.24 -8.91
N THR A 68 23.90 -20.09 -7.60
CA THR A 68 23.68 -21.14 -6.61
C THR A 68 22.93 -20.63 -5.40
N ASP A 69 21.82 -21.29 -5.10
CA ASP A 69 21.02 -21.03 -3.91
C ASP A 69 21.80 -21.32 -2.63
N ALA A 70 21.68 -20.48 -1.61
CA ALA A 70 22.37 -20.74 -0.34
C ALA A 70 21.73 -21.88 0.45
N VAL A 71 20.41 -21.87 0.62
CA VAL A 71 19.65 -22.91 1.31
C VAL A 71 18.51 -23.39 0.43
N LYS A 72 18.55 -24.65 -0.01
CA LYS A 72 17.54 -25.27 -0.89
C LYS A 72 16.90 -26.48 -0.21
N ILE A 73 15.71 -26.31 0.35
CA ILE A 73 14.97 -27.32 1.14
C ILE A 73 13.61 -27.59 0.51
N LYS A 74 13.62 -28.32 -0.61
CA LYS A 74 12.46 -28.50 -1.51
C LYS A 74 11.41 -29.52 -1.06
N GLY A 75 11.65 -30.22 0.05
CA GLY A 75 10.59 -31.03 0.66
C GLY A 75 9.54 -30.16 1.35
N ASP A 76 8.45 -30.78 1.76
CA ASP A 76 7.30 -30.08 2.34
C ASP A 76 7.43 -29.95 3.86
N GLY A 77 6.79 -28.94 4.45
CA GLY A 77 6.70 -28.76 5.91
C GLY A 77 8.04 -28.44 6.58
N ASN A 78 9.03 -27.98 5.80
CA ASN A 78 10.35 -27.66 6.30
C ASN A 78 10.33 -26.42 7.20
N THR A 79 11.20 -26.38 8.20
CA THR A 79 11.40 -25.22 9.09
C THR A 79 12.82 -24.71 8.99
N LEU A 80 12.99 -23.43 8.70
CA LEU A 80 14.28 -22.74 8.67
C LEU A 80 14.34 -21.67 9.76
N LEU A 81 15.31 -21.79 10.66
CA LEU A 81 15.59 -20.82 11.72
C LEU A 81 16.94 -20.15 11.46
N ASN A 82 16.90 -18.91 10.98
CA ASN A 82 18.10 -18.14 10.69
C ASN A 82 18.40 -17.14 11.81
N SER A 83 19.55 -17.26 12.45
CA SER A 83 20.15 -16.23 13.31
C SER A 83 21.53 -15.79 12.82
N GLY A 84 21.99 -16.34 11.70
CA GLY A 84 23.29 -16.05 11.08
C GLY A 84 23.15 -15.26 9.80
N THR A 85 23.99 -15.58 8.82
CA THR A 85 23.93 -15.02 7.46
C THR A 85 23.62 -16.13 6.46
N ILE A 86 22.62 -15.89 5.61
CA ILE A 86 22.35 -16.66 4.39
C ILE A 86 22.57 -15.69 3.23
N ASP A 87 23.46 -16.04 2.30
CA ASP A 87 23.90 -15.16 1.22
C ASP A 87 23.99 -15.97 -0.09
N GLY A 88 22.90 -15.95 -0.87
CA GLY A 88 22.78 -16.66 -2.14
C GLY A 88 23.53 -15.96 -3.27
N SER A 89 24.17 -16.74 -4.14
CA SER A 89 24.71 -16.19 -5.40
C SER A 89 23.69 -16.22 -6.55
N ASP A 90 22.57 -16.91 -6.32
CA ASP A 90 21.28 -16.81 -7.02
C ASP A 90 20.24 -16.38 -5.97
N ASP A 91 19.44 -17.32 -5.48
CA ASP A 91 18.50 -17.12 -4.36
C ASP A 91 19.11 -17.42 -2.99
N ALA A 92 18.61 -16.77 -1.93
CA ALA A 92 19.09 -17.10 -0.59
C ALA A 92 18.43 -18.38 -0.06
N VAL A 93 17.10 -18.48 -0.20
CA VAL A 93 16.30 -19.60 0.30
C VAL A 93 15.34 -20.05 -0.78
N VAL A 94 15.39 -21.34 -1.13
CA VAL A 94 14.42 -22.00 -2.01
C VAL A 94 13.75 -23.14 -1.26
N ALA A 95 12.43 -23.20 -1.23
CA ALA A 95 11.69 -24.21 -0.46
C ALA A 95 10.43 -24.75 -1.16
N GLY A 96 9.95 -25.90 -0.67
CA GLY A 96 8.67 -26.50 -1.07
C GLY A 96 7.46 -25.95 -0.29
N ASP A 97 6.37 -26.72 -0.28
CA ASP A 97 5.12 -26.32 0.39
C ASP A 97 5.30 -26.20 1.91
N ASP A 98 4.49 -25.34 2.53
CA ASP A 98 4.39 -25.18 3.98
C ASP A 98 5.72 -24.82 4.69
N LEU A 99 6.63 -24.09 4.02
CA LEU A 99 7.85 -23.59 4.64
C LEU A 99 7.50 -22.70 5.85
N THR A 100 8.10 -22.99 7.01
CA THR A 100 8.14 -22.07 8.16
C THR A 100 9.52 -21.44 8.29
N LEU A 101 9.63 -20.14 8.04
CA LEU A 101 10.88 -19.38 8.15
C LEU A 101 10.82 -18.38 9.31
N ASN A 102 11.74 -18.51 10.26
CA ASN A 102 12.02 -17.47 11.25
C ASN A 102 13.39 -16.84 10.98
N ASN A 103 13.40 -15.58 10.55
CA ASN A 103 14.61 -14.82 10.28
C ASN A 103 14.89 -13.81 11.39
N ASP A 104 15.84 -14.13 12.26
CA ASP A 104 16.47 -13.22 13.23
C ASP A 104 17.84 -12.70 12.75
N GLY A 105 18.30 -13.16 11.59
CA GLY A 105 19.63 -12.91 11.03
C GLY A 105 19.62 -11.98 9.83
N THR A 106 20.47 -12.29 8.85
CA THR A 106 20.52 -11.62 7.55
C THR A 106 20.31 -12.63 6.45
N ILE A 107 19.43 -12.29 5.50
CA ILE A 107 19.19 -13.01 4.26
C ILE A 107 19.50 -12.03 3.12
N ARG A 108 20.38 -12.43 2.20
CA ARG A 108 20.72 -11.72 0.97
C ARG A 108 20.85 -12.70 -0.18
N ALA A 109 20.67 -12.19 -1.38
CA ALA A 109 20.74 -12.95 -2.61
C ALA A 109 21.21 -12.05 -3.75
N ALA A 110 21.64 -12.67 -4.85
CA ALA A 110 21.86 -11.97 -6.11
C ALA A 110 20.58 -11.86 -6.95
N ASP A 111 19.59 -12.71 -6.68
CA ASP A 111 18.24 -12.65 -7.25
C ASP A 111 17.19 -12.54 -6.12
N ASP A 112 16.56 -13.63 -5.68
CA ASP A 112 15.45 -13.59 -4.72
C ASP A 112 15.85 -13.97 -3.29
N GLY A 113 15.22 -13.32 -2.30
CA GLY A 113 15.54 -13.53 -0.89
C GLY A 113 15.00 -14.84 -0.37
N VAL A 114 13.70 -15.05 -0.55
CA VAL A 114 12.99 -16.28 -0.21
C VAL A 114 12.08 -16.59 -1.36
N ASP A 115 12.33 -17.70 -2.06
CA ASP A 115 11.51 -18.18 -3.16
C ASP A 115 10.90 -19.54 -2.81
N THR A 116 9.61 -19.66 -3.07
CA THR A 116 8.85 -20.91 -2.95
C THR A 116 8.65 -21.61 -4.29
N GLU A 117 9.13 -21.05 -5.41
CA GLU A 117 8.96 -21.61 -6.76
C GLU A 117 7.49 -21.97 -7.08
N GLY A 118 6.53 -21.17 -6.59
CA GLY A 118 5.08 -21.41 -6.76
C GLY A 118 4.43 -22.31 -5.71
N HIS A 119 5.17 -22.80 -4.72
CA HIS A 119 4.64 -23.58 -3.62
C HIS A 119 3.83 -22.74 -2.62
N ASP A 120 2.81 -23.35 -2.00
CA ASP A 120 1.85 -22.67 -1.13
C ASP A 120 2.32 -22.66 0.34
N GLY A 121 1.70 -21.79 1.16
CA GLY A 121 1.73 -21.93 2.62
C GLY A 121 2.99 -21.42 3.33
N LEU A 122 3.77 -20.53 2.70
CA LEU A 122 4.90 -19.89 3.39
C LEU A 122 4.44 -19.15 4.65
N THR A 123 5.01 -19.53 5.80
CA THR A 123 4.90 -18.78 7.06
C THR A 123 6.23 -18.12 7.38
N LEU A 124 6.29 -16.79 7.25
CA LEU A 124 7.50 -15.99 7.47
C LEU A 124 7.36 -15.08 8.69
N THR A 125 8.23 -15.24 9.68
CA THR A 125 8.47 -14.23 10.72
C THR A 125 9.84 -13.59 10.51
N ASN A 126 9.86 -12.28 10.27
CA ASN A 126 11.09 -11.51 10.11
C ASN A 126 11.32 -10.59 11.32
N THR A 127 12.45 -10.77 11.99
CA THR A 127 12.99 -9.86 13.01
C THR A 127 14.33 -9.25 12.61
N GLY A 128 14.95 -9.76 11.55
CA GLY A 128 16.23 -9.33 11.00
C GLY A 128 16.10 -8.54 9.70
N LEU A 129 17.01 -8.86 8.78
CA LEU A 129 17.11 -8.24 7.45
C LEU A 129 16.89 -9.30 6.36
N ILE A 130 16.04 -8.96 5.40
CA ILE A 130 15.96 -9.61 4.08
C ILE A 130 16.17 -8.49 3.06
N GLU A 131 17.23 -8.59 2.25
CA GLU A 131 17.59 -7.54 1.29
C GLU A 131 18.19 -8.13 0.01
N THR A 132 17.56 -7.85 -1.13
CA THR A 132 17.94 -8.41 -2.44
C THR A 132 17.75 -7.39 -3.57
N PRO A 133 18.37 -7.61 -4.74
CA PRO A 133 18.04 -6.89 -5.97
C PRO A 133 16.78 -7.44 -6.65
N GLY A 134 16.52 -8.76 -6.61
CA GLY A 134 15.26 -9.36 -7.03
C GLY A 134 14.18 -9.21 -5.96
N LYS A 135 13.19 -10.10 -5.94
CA LYS A 135 12.09 -10.09 -4.96
C LYS A 135 12.61 -10.48 -3.59
N ALA A 136 12.30 -9.70 -2.55
CA ALA A 136 12.80 -10.04 -1.22
C ALA A 136 12.06 -11.25 -0.63
N VAL A 137 10.77 -11.38 -0.92
CA VAL A 137 9.96 -12.57 -0.64
C VAL A 137 9.07 -12.85 -1.85
N LYS A 138 9.21 -14.04 -2.42
CA LYS A 138 8.42 -14.57 -3.53
C LYS A 138 7.68 -15.82 -3.06
N ALA A 139 6.44 -15.60 -2.66
CA ALA A 139 5.52 -16.64 -2.21
C ALA A 139 4.45 -16.83 -3.29
N GLY A 140 4.88 -17.21 -4.50
CA GLY A 140 4.13 -17.01 -5.74
C GLY A 140 4.72 -17.85 -6.87
N PRO A 141 3.93 -18.24 -7.88
CA PRO A 141 4.49 -18.72 -9.13
C PRO A 141 5.24 -17.57 -9.82
N ASP A 142 6.16 -17.92 -10.70
CA ASP A 142 6.84 -16.98 -11.57
C ASP A 142 5.91 -16.64 -12.76
N ASP A 143 5.46 -15.39 -12.85
CA ASP A 143 4.85 -14.77 -14.05
C ASP A 143 3.59 -15.45 -14.67
N ASP A 144 2.91 -16.42 -14.04
CA ASP A 144 1.84 -17.22 -14.71
C ASP A 144 0.58 -17.66 -13.93
N ASP A 145 0.17 -16.92 -12.89
CA ASP A 145 -1.19 -17.02 -12.27
C ASP A 145 -1.58 -18.38 -11.63
N ALA A 146 -0.64 -19.24 -11.23
CA ALA A 146 -0.98 -20.46 -10.49
C ALA A 146 0.04 -20.90 -9.41
N GLY A 147 -0.19 -20.54 -8.15
CA GLY A 147 0.57 -21.02 -6.98
C GLY A 147 0.70 -19.96 -5.88
N GLY A 148 1.47 -20.24 -4.83
CA GLY A 148 1.86 -19.26 -3.80
C GLY A 148 0.72 -18.61 -3.02
N ASN A 149 -0.33 -19.36 -2.74
CA ASN A 149 -1.42 -18.88 -1.91
C ASN A 149 -1.07 -19.00 -0.43
N GLY A 150 -1.68 -18.13 0.37
CA GLY A 150 -1.66 -18.26 1.82
C GLY A 150 -0.33 -17.91 2.48
N LEU A 151 0.43 -16.96 1.92
CA LEU A 151 1.54 -16.33 2.63
C LEU A 151 1.03 -15.79 3.98
N THR A 152 1.64 -16.25 5.08
CA THR A 152 1.47 -15.64 6.40
C THR A 152 2.77 -14.94 6.78
N LEU A 153 2.78 -13.61 6.76
CA LEU A 153 3.98 -12.82 6.98
C LEU A 153 3.84 -11.90 8.19
N VAL A 154 4.84 -11.94 9.08
CA VAL A 154 4.99 -10.98 10.17
C VAL A 154 6.36 -10.32 10.09
N ASN A 155 6.40 -9.06 9.66
CA ASN A 155 7.59 -8.22 9.71
C ASN A 155 7.58 -7.41 11.02
N THR A 156 8.46 -7.74 11.96
CA THR A 156 8.43 -7.16 13.30
C THR A 156 9.04 -5.76 13.36
N ALA A 157 8.83 -5.06 14.49
CA ALA A 157 9.32 -3.69 14.64
C ALA A 157 10.85 -3.62 14.56
N GLY A 158 11.35 -2.79 13.65
CA GLY A 158 12.78 -2.63 13.37
C GLY A 158 13.37 -3.64 12.38
N ALA A 159 12.60 -4.64 11.97
CA ALA A 159 12.97 -5.57 10.91
C ALA A 159 12.76 -4.93 9.53
N VAL A 160 13.50 -5.43 8.54
CA VAL A 160 13.51 -4.89 7.17
C VAL A 160 13.34 -6.02 6.18
N ILE A 161 12.41 -5.82 5.25
CA ILE A 161 12.27 -6.55 3.99
C ILE A 161 12.46 -5.50 2.89
N ARG A 162 13.43 -5.69 2.02
CA ARG A 162 13.75 -4.71 0.97
C ARG A 162 14.14 -5.41 -0.33
N SER A 163 13.43 -5.08 -1.42
CA SER A 163 13.98 -5.22 -2.76
C SER A 163 14.55 -3.89 -3.24
N THR A 164 15.66 -3.95 -3.97
CA THR A 164 16.31 -2.79 -4.59
C THR A 164 16.16 -2.72 -6.11
N GLY A 165 15.52 -3.71 -6.71
CA GLY A 165 15.31 -3.77 -8.16
C GLY A 165 13.99 -4.38 -8.61
N ASN A 166 13.20 -4.96 -7.70
CA ASN A 166 11.90 -5.57 -7.98
C ASN A 166 10.94 -5.33 -6.79
N GLU A 167 9.92 -6.19 -6.65
CA GLU A 167 8.93 -6.11 -5.59
C GLU A 167 9.53 -6.46 -4.22
N GLY A 168 9.08 -5.79 -3.16
CA GLY A 168 9.43 -6.18 -1.80
C GLY A 168 8.87 -7.55 -1.44
N ILE A 169 7.60 -7.77 -1.74
CA ILE A 169 6.89 -9.04 -1.55
C ILE A 169 6.02 -9.27 -2.78
N GLU A 170 6.09 -10.45 -3.36
CA GLU A 170 5.17 -10.93 -4.39
C GLU A 170 4.50 -12.22 -3.90
N THR A 171 3.17 -12.31 -3.99
CA THR A 171 2.43 -13.50 -3.59
C THR A 171 1.07 -13.62 -4.26
N GLY A 172 0.51 -14.83 -4.28
CA GLY A 172 -0.83 -15.09 -4.83
C GLY A 172 -1.96 -14.70 -3.88
N ASN A 173 -3.07 -15.45 -3.93
CA ASN A 173 -4.28 -15.12 -3.20
C ASN A 173 -4.17 -15.42 -1.70
N GLY A 174 -4.98 -14.70 -0.91
CA GLY A 174 -5.23 -15.02 0.50
C GLY A 174 -4.05 -14.79 1.43
N ALA A 175 -3.13 -13.89 1.07
CA ALA A 175 -2.02 -13.51 1.94
C ALA A 175 -2.51 -12.78 3.20
N ASP A 176 -1.88 -13.06 4.35
CA ASP A 176 -2.02 -12.34 5.61
C ASP A 176 -0.67 -11.71 5.98
N ILE A 177 -0.56 -10.40 5.77
CA ILE A 177 0.66 -9.63 5.94
C ILE A 177 0.48 -8.65 7.11
N THR A 178 1.26 -8.85 8.18
CA THR A 178 1.36 -7.92 9.30
C THR A 178 2.73 -7.22 9.28
N ASN A 179 2.74 -5.92 9.01
CA ASN A 179 3.95 -5.11 9.03
C ASN A 179 4.02 -4.18 10.24
N LYS A 180 5.11 -4.28 11.01
CA LYS A 180 5.49 -3.34 12.08
C LYS A 180 6.87 -2.73 11.85
N GLY A 181 7.61 -3.23 10.86
CA GLY A 181 8.95 -2.79 10.49
C GLY A 181 8.93 -1.96 9.22
N THR A 182 9.85 -2.26 8.32
CA THR A 182 9.95 -1.65 7.00
C THR A 182 9.81 -2.72 5.92
N ILE A 183 8.92 -2.47 4.97
CA ILE A 183 8.81 -3.20 3.69
C ILE A 183 9.01 -2.16 2.59
N GLU A 184 10.01 -2.41 1.73
CA GLU A 184 10.37 -1.53 0.62
C GLU A 184 10.54 -2.37 -0.65
N GLY A 185 9.99 -1.88 -1.76
CA GLY A 185 10.17 -2.44 -3.09
C GLY A 185 10.60 -1.35 -4.05
N PHE A 186 11.49 -1.70 -4.98
CA PHE A 186 11.83 -0.80 -6.07
C PHE A 186 10.67 -0.75 -7.05
N ASP A 187 10.15 -1.92 -7.42
CA ASP A 187 8.83 -2.03 -8.04
C ASP A 187 7.76 -1.84 -6.94
N ASP A 188 6.77 -2.70 -6.82
CA ASP A 188 5.83 -2.62 -5.70
C ASP A 188 6.46 -2.99 -4.37
N ALA A 189 6.09 -2.32 -3.28
CA ALA A 189 6.53 -2.82 -1.97
C ALA A 189 5.82 -4.15 -1.63
N ILE A 190 4.58 -4.31 -2.08
CA ILE A 190 3.79 -5.53 -1.99
C ILE A 190 2.95 -5.65 -3.25
N GLN A 191 3.09 -6.75 -3.98
CA GLN A 191 2.18 -7.17 -5.04
C GLN A 191 1.45 -8.43 -4.57
N VAL A 192 0.12 -8.43 -4.63
CA VAL A 192 -0.69 -9.53 -4.10
C VAL A 192 -2.00 -9.74 -4.86
N GLY A 193 -2.39 -11.00 -5.00
CA GLY A 193 -3.68 -11.35 -5.61
C GLY A 193 -4.91 -11.08 -4.72
N GLU A 194 -5.97 -11.85 -4.95
CA GLU A 194 -7.26 -11.68 -4.31
C GLU A 194 -7.31 -12.06 -2.83
N ASN A 195 -8.27 -11.46 -2.12
CA ASN A 195 -8.63 -11.76 -0.73
C ASN A 195 -7.47 -11.59 0.26
N ALA A 196 -6.53 -10.68 -0.01
CA ALA A 196 -5.42 -10.38 0.89
C ALA A 196 -5.90 -9.65 2.16
N THR A 197 -5.14 -9.80 3.25
CA THR A 197 -5.29 -9.02 4.47
C THR A 197 -3.94 -8.39 4.80
N ILE A 198 -3.87 -7.07 4.76
CA ILE A 198 -2.64 -6.31 5.06
C ILE A 198 -2.89 -5.42 6.27
N VAL A 199 -2.14 -5.63 7.34
CA VAL A 199 -2.16 -4.78 8.55
C VAL A 199 -0.82 -4.08 8.70
N ASN A 200 -0.82 -2.77 8.47
CA ASN A 200 0.38 -1.93 8.56
C ASN A 200 0.39 -1.07 9.82
N SER A 201 1.46 -1.16 10.59
CA SER A 201 1.81 -0.22 11.67
C SER A 201 3.20 0.39 11.50
N GLY A 202 3.93 0.00 10.45
CA GLY A 202 5.28 0.42 10.12
C GLY A 202 5.33 1.23 8.82
N LEU A 203 6.36 1.01 8.01
CA LEU A 203 6.51 1.59 6.67
C LEU A 203 6.30 0.53 5.61
N ILE A 204 5.43 0.83 4.64
CA ILE A 204 5.34 0.16 3.34
C ILE A 204 5.60 1.25 2.29
N ALA A 205 6.62 1.08 1.46
CA ALA A 205 6.95 2.11 0.48
C ALA A 205 7.58 1.59 -0.80
N ASN A 206 7.08 2.09 -1.92
CA ASN A 206 7.85 2.15 -3.15
C ASN A 206 9.06 3.09 -2.96
N ILE A 207 10.23 2.67 -3.45
CA ILE A 207 11.48 3.43 -3.34
C ILE A 207 12.01 3.94 -4.68
N GLN A 208 11.26 3.77 -5.77
CA GLN A 208 11.58 4.40 -7.04
C GLN A 208 11.61 5.92 -6.90
N ASN A 209 12.51 6.55 -7.65
CA ASN A 209 12.52 7.99 -7.86
C ASN A 209 11.85 8.32 -9.20
N PRO A 210 11.29 9.54 -9.34
CA PRO A 210 10.74 9.98 -10.62
C PRO A 210 11.74 9.84 -11.77
N GLY A 211 11.39 9.03 -12.77
CA GLY A 211 12.20 8.76 -13.95
C GLY A 211 13.18 7.58 -13.83
N ASP A 212 13.12 6.80 -12.75
CA ASP A 212 13.88 5.54 -12.62
C ASP A 212 13.33 4.45 -13.57
N SER A 213 12.02 4.44 -13.82
CA SER A 213 11.31 3.54 -14.75
C SER A 213 10.38 4.33 -15.67
N ASP A 214 10.05 3.76 -16.84
CA ASP A 214 8.96 4.24 -17.72
C ASP A 214 7.58 3.75 -17.23
N ASP A 215 7.58 2.79 -16.30
CA ASP A 215 6.42 2.20 -15.62
C ASP A 215 6.53 2.58 -14.13
N PRO A 216 5.84 3.65 -13.69
CA PRO A 216 5.76 4.01 -12.28
C PRO A 216 5.02 2.93 -11.49
N GLN A 217 5.46 2.70 -10.25
CA GLN A 217 4.98 1.58 -9.43
C GLN A 217 4.44 2.04 -8.07
N ASP A 218 3.68 1.16 -7.44
CA ASP A 218 2.85 1.47 -6.29
C ASP A 218 3.51 1.04 -4.98
N ALA A 219 2.97 1.53 -3.86
CA ALA A 219 3.39 0.95 -2.59
C ALA A 219 2.75 -0.44 -2.40
N ILE A 220 1.50 -0.60 -2.83
CA ILE A 220 0.74 -1.85 -2.77
C ILE A 220 -0.04 -1.97 -4.07
N ASP A 221 0.21 -3.03 -4.82
CA ASP A 221 -0.62 -3.52 -5.91
C ASP A 221 -1.44 -4.73 -5.39
N ILE A 222 -2.76 -4.70 -5.54
CA ILE A 222 -3.69 -5.67 -4.96
C ILE A 222 -4.95 -5.91 -5.80
N ASP A 223 -5.29 -7.17 -6.09
CA ASP A 223 -6.57 -7.45 -6.76
C ASP A 223 -7.78 -7.15 -5.85
N SER A 224 -7.79 -7.67 -4.62
CA SER A 224 -8.89 -7.45 -3.67
C SER A 224 -8.51 -7.84 -2.24
N GLY A 225 -9.26 -7.33 -1.27
CA GLY A 225 -9.05 -7.69 0.13
C GLY A 225 -9.24 -6.54 1.12
N TYR A 226 -8.55 -6.65 2.24
CA TYR A 226 -8.66 -5.71 3.36
C TYR A 226 -7.29 -5.14 3.73
N ILE A 227 -7.16 -3.81 3.69
CA ILE A 227 -5.98 -3.09 4.14
C ILE A 227 -6.34 -2.27 5.38
N ARG A 228 -5.60 -2.48 6.46
CA ARG A 228 -5.68 -1.69 7.68
C ARG A 228 -4.37 -0.96 7.92
N ASN A 229 -4.37 0.35 7.71
CA ASN A 229 -3.23 1.20 8.04
C ASN A 229 -3.43 1.82 9.43
N GLU A 230 -2.73 1.32 10.43
CA GLU A 230 -2.83 1.79 11.82
C GLU A 230 -2.28 3.21 11.99
N ALA A 231 -2.53 3.82 13.14
CA ALA A 231 -2.20 5.24 13.39
C ALA A 231 -0.72 5.61 13.21
N THR A 232 0.20 4.65 13.35
CA THR A 232 1.65 4.85 13.11
C THR A 232 2.09 4.40 11.72
N GLY A 233 1.20 3.75 10.98
CA GLY A 233 1.46 3.19 9.67
C GLY A 233 1.61 4.28 8.62
N VAL A 234 2.57 4.06 7.72
CA VAL A 234 2.77 4.85 6.51
C VAL A 234 2.77 3.88 5.33
N ILE A 235 1.90 4.15 4.37
CA ILE A 235 1.87 3.53 3.04
C ILE A 235 2.16 4.65 2.04
N ARG A 236 3.20 4.51 1.21
CA ARG A 236 3.61 5.60 0.33
C ARG A 236 4.27 5.15 -0.96
N SER A 237 3.82 5.71 -2.08
CA SER A 237 4.61 5.84 -3.30
C SER A 237 4.93 7.31 -3.58
N THR A 238 5.99 7.57 -4.34
CA THR A 238 6.32 8.93 -4.82
C THR A 238 6.30 9.06 -6.33
N VAL A 239 6.15 7.94 -7.02
CA VAL A 239 6.12 7.87 -8.48
C VAL A 239 4.73 7.51 -8.98
N ASP A 240 3.96 6.73 -8.22
CA ASP A 240 2.55 6.45 -8.50
C ASP A 240 1.63 6.37 -7.27
N ALA A 241 0.60 5.53 -7.29
CA ALA A 241 -0.38 5.41 -6.24
C ALA A 241 0.21 4.78 -4.98
N ALA A 242 -0.37 5.10 -3.83
CA ALA A 242 0.04 4.43 -2.61
C ALA A 242 -0.54 3.01 -2.54
N ILE A 243 -1.74 2.83 -3.06
CA ILE A 243 -2.47 1.58 -3.16
C ILE A 243 -3.17 1.64 -4.51
N ASP A 244 -2.88 0.68 -5.38
CA ASP A 244 -3.65 0.44 -6.60
C ASP A 244 -4.43 -0.86 -6.46
N PHE A 245 -5.64 -0.87 -7.00
CA PHE A 245 -6.47 -2.06 -7.08
C PHE A 245 -6.54 -2.54 -8.51
N ASP A 246 -6.19 -3.80 -8.71
CA ASP A 246 -6.26 -4.47 -9.99
C ASP A 246 -7.63 -5.16 -10.20
N PRO A 247 -7.97 -5.54 -11.45
CA PRO A 247 -9.23 -6.21 -11.73
C PRO A 247 -9.37 -7.55 -10.99
N GLY A 248 -10.31 -7.60 -10.05
CA GLY A 248 -10.57 -8.78 -9.22
C GLY A 248 -12.05 -9.14 -9.17
N THR A 249 -12.36 -10.20 -8.41
CA THR A 249 -13.75 -10.62 -8.15
C THR A 249 -14.23 -10.28 -6.73
N GLY A 250 -13.29 -9.99 -5.83
CA GLY A 250 -13.55 -9.56 -4.45
C GLY A 250 -13.63 -8.04 -4.33
N ALA A 251 -14.29 -7.55 -3.28
CA ALA A 251 -14.29 -6.13 -2.94
C ALA A 251 -12.97 -5.69 -2.30
N GLY A 252 -12.61 -4.42 -2.47
CA GLY A 252 -11.50 -3.77 -1.77
C GLY A 252 -12.00 -2.99 -0.56
N VAL A 253 -11.33 -3.13 0.59
CA VAL A 253 -11.67 -2.37 1.79
C VAL A 253 -10.42 -1.79 2.44
N ILE A 254 -10.42 -0.49 2.70
CA ILE A 254 -9.33 0.22 3.37
C ILE A 254 -9.83 0.86 4.66
N ASP A 255 -9.20 0.53 5.77
CA ASP A 255 -9.31 1.21 7.05
C ASP A 255 -8.04 2.02 7.32
N ASN A 256 -8.09 3.34 7.12
CA ASN A 256 -6.94 4.21 7.33
C ASN A 256 -7.02 5.00 8.63
N PHE A 257 -6.04 4.80 9.51
CA PHE A 257 -5.79 5.60 10.73
C PHE A 257 -4.46 6.36 10.65
N GLY A 258 -3.56 5.94 9.75
CA GLY A 258 -2.22 6.50 9.56
C GLY A 258 -2.12 7.46 8.37
N LEU A 259 -1.01 7.39 7.64
CA LEU A 259 -0.81 8.12 6.38
C LEU A 259 -0.83 7.17 5.18
N ILE A 260 -1.60 7.51 4.17
CA ILE A 260 -1.56 6.91 2.83
C ILE A 260 -1.30 8.06 1.84
N SER A 261 -0.25 7.93 1.02
CA SER A 261 0.25 9.02 0.18
C SER A 261 0.87 8.53 -1.13
N GLY A 262 0.36 8.99 -2.27
CA GLY A 262 0.92 8.71 -3.60
C GLY A 262 0.69 9.89 -4.55
N THR A 263 0.97 9.76 -5.84
CA THR A 263 0.42 10.67 -6.87
C THR A 263 -1.10 10.72 -6.73
N VAL A 264 -1.68 9.53 -6.56
CA VAL A 264 -3.00 9.23 -6.02
C VAL A 264 -2.84 8.46 -4.71
N ALA A 265 -3.68 8.70 -3.68
CA ALA A 265 -3.54 7.94 -2.44
C ALA A 265 -4.15 6.54 -2.55
N VAL A 266 -5.29 6.40 -3.22
CA VAL A 266 -5.92 5.13 -3.58
C VAL A 266 -6.40 5.23 -5.02
N GLU A 267 -5.92 4.33 -5.85
CA GLU A 267 -6.30 4.18 -7.26
C GLU A 267 -7.00 2.84 -7.49
N THR A 268 -7.69 2.77 -8.62
CA THR A 268 -8.22 1.55 -9.20
C THR A 268 -7.90 1.57 -10.68
N ASP A 269 -7.57 0.40 -11.20
CA ASP A 269 -7.18 0.23 -12.57
C ASP A 269 -8.38 0.28 -13.55
N GLU A 270 -8.19 0.58 -14.84
CA GLU A 270 -9.31 0.93 -15.76
C GLU A 270 -10.38 -0.17 -15.87
N ALA A 271 -9.99 -1.43 -15.71
CA ALA A 271 -10.88 -2.57 -15.83
C ALA A 271 -11.52 -3.01 -14.49
N VAL A 272 -11.21 -2.36 -13.38
CA VAL A 272 -11.83 -2.63 -12.08
C VAL A 272 -13.33 -2.35 -12.15
N THR A 273 -14.12 -3.31 -11.65
CA THR A 273 -15.58 -3.17 -11.50
C THR A 273 -16.07 -3.60 -10.12
N GLN A 274 -15.17 -4.03 -9.24
CA GLN A 274 -15.51 -4.38 -7.87
C GLN A 274 -15.73 -3.13 -7.01
N ASP A 275 -16.59 -3.26 -6.00
CA ASP A 275 -16.83 -2.18 -5.04
C ASP A 275 -15.57 -1.95 -4.18
N ILE A 276 -15.17 -0.69 -4.02
CA ILE A 276 -14.08 -0.24 -3.15
C ILE A 276 -14.65 0.61 -2.01
N ALA A 277 -14.32 0.24 -0.78
CA ALA A 277 -14.72 0.96 0.42
C ALA A 277 -13.51 1.54 1.17
N VAL A 278 -13.43 2.86 1.31
CA VAL A 278 -12.36 3.57 2.02
C VAL A 278 -12.91 4.28 3.26
N TYR A 279 -12.49 3.83 4.44
CA TYR A 279 -12.81 4.42 5.74
C TYR A 279 -11.59 5.19 6.28
N ASN A 280 -11.63 6.51 6.19
CA ASN A 280 -10.51 7.37 6.57
C ASN A 280 -10.72 8.05 7.92
N SER A 281 -9.94 7.63 8.92
CA SER A 281 -9.69 8.33 10.20
C SER A 281 -8.31 9.00 10.25
N GLY A 282 -7.43 8.71 9.27
CA GLY A 282 -6.07 9.20 9.17
C GLY A 282 -5.91 10.33 8.14
N THR A 283 -4.83 10.27 7.36
CA THR A 283 -4.56 11.17 6.24
C THR A 283 -4.51 10.41 4.92
N LEU A 284 -5.31 10.86 3.94
CA LEU A 284 -5.15 10.53 2.52
C LEU A 284 -4.53 11.74 1.82
N MET A 285 -3.46 11.53 1.05
CA MET A 285 -2.72 12.64 0.44
C MET A 285 -2.29 12.34 -1.00
N SER A 286 -2.84 13.09 -1.94
CA SER A 286 -2.26 13.26 -3.27
C SER A 286 -0.96 14.04 -3.17
N THR A 287 0.02 13.65 -3.98
CA THR A 287 1.32 14.30 -4.07
C THR A 287 1.71 14.60 -5.52
N ARG A 288 2.69 15.48 -5.65
CA ARG A 288 3.43 15.74 -6.88
C ARG A 288 4.88 15.96 -6.48
N ASP A 289 5.80 15.17 -7.04
CA ASP A 289 7.21 15.19 -6.67
C ASP A 289 7.41 14.98 -5.15
N GLY A 290 6.61 14.11 -4.53
CA GLY A 290 6.64 13.80 -3.09
C GLY A 290 6.10 14.91 -2.17
N ALA A 291 5.56 16.00 -2.71
CA ALA A 291 4.94 17.09 -1.94
C ALA A 291 3.43 17.09 -2.07
N ALA A 292 2.71 17.49 -1.01
CA ALA A 292 1.25 17.61 -1.00
C ALA A 292 0.70 18.38 -2.21
N ASN A 293 -0.22 17.74 -2.95
CA ASN A 293 -0.84 18.29 -4.16
C ASN A 293 -2.37 18.42 -3.96
N PRO A 294 -2.86 19.54 -3.38
CA PRO A 294 -4.29 19.72 -3.10
C PRO A 294 -5.16 19.85 -4.35
N THR A 295 -4.58 19.85 -5.55
CA THR A 295 -5.28 19.86 -6.84
C THR A 295 -5.23 18.53 -7.57
N GLY A 296 -4.50 17.53 -7.04
CA GLY A 296 -4.52 16.16 -7.55
C GLY A 296 -5.67 15.36 -6.95
N LEU A 297 -5.68 14.06 -7.20
CA LEU A 297 -6.69 13.14 -6.67
C LEU A 297 -6.13 12.40 -5.45
N ALA A 298 -6.85 12.44 -4.35
CA ALA A 298 -6.60 11.55 -3.22
C ALA A 298 -7.21 10.16 -3.48
N LEU A 299 -8.35 10.13 -4.18
CA LEU A 299 -9.04 8.90 -4.58
C LEU A 299 -9.30 8.97 -6.09
N GLN A 300 -8.97 7.91 -6.80
CA GLN A 300 -9.35 7.71 -8.18
C GLN A 300 -9.99 6.32 -8.31
N LEU A 301 -11.27 6.29 -7.99
CA LEU A 301 -12.12 5.10 -8.11
C LEU A 301 -12.83 5.17 -9.47
N ARG A 302 -13.15 4.01 -10.04
CA ARG A 302 -13.56 3.92 -11.45
C ARG A 302 -14.91 3.30 -11.68
N ALA A 303 -15.11 2.02 -11.41
CA ALA A 303 -16.42 1.42 -11.54
C ALA A 303 -16.67 0.50 -10.36
N GLY A 304 -17.92 0.40 -9.94
CA GLY A 304 -18.28 -0.23 -8.67
C GLY A 304 -19.27 0.67 -7.95
N ASN A 305 -19.90 0.19 -6.88
CA ASN A 305 -20.66 1.05 -5.98
C ASN A 305 -19.75 1.39 -4.81
N ASP A 306 -18.91 2.39 -5.03
CA ASP A 306 -17.81 2.73 -4.14
C ASP A 306 -18.29 3.53 -2.93
N VAL A 307 -17.57 3.36 -1.84
CA VAL A 307 -17.89 4.01 -0.57
C VAL A 307 -16.67 4.74 -0.04
N PHE A 308 -16.75 6.05 0.06
CA PHE A 308 -15.78 6.83 0.83
C PHE A 308 -16.42 7.37 2.10
N VAL A 309 -15.90 6.94 3.25
CA VAL A 309 -16.26 7.49 4.55
C VAL A 309 -15.08 8.28 5.11
N SER A 310 -15.25 9.58 5.26
CA SER A 310 -14.37 10.38 6.08
C SER A 310 -14.93 10.45 7.50
N LEU A 311 -14.08 10.24 8.50
CA LEU A 311 -14.44 10.30 9.93
C LEU A 311 -13.85 11.56 10.60
N GLU A 312 -14.45 11.97 11.73
CA GLU A 312 -13.99 13.10 12.52
C GLU A 312 -12.47 13.05 12.79
N GLY A 313 -11.78 14.16 12.49
CA GLY A 313 -10.34 14.31 12.74
C GLY A 313 -9.45 13.79 11.60
N SER A 314 -10.02 13.19 10.56
CA SER A 314 -9.26 12.81 9.37
C SER A 314 -8.86 14.03 8.52
N SER A 315 -7.90 13.82 7.62
CA SER A 315 -7.45 14.79 6.62
C SER A 315 -7.48 14.17 5.23
N VAL A 316 -7.88 14.97 4.25
CA VAL A 316 -7.82 14.61 2.83
C VAL A 316 -7.18 15.77 2.08
N ILE A 317 -6.12 15.48 1.32
CA ILE A 317 -5.43 16.46 0.46
C ILE A 317 -5.51 15.94 -0.97
N GLY A 318 -6.31 16.58 -1.80
CA GLY A 318 -6.68 16.13 -3.14
C GLY A 318 -8.20 15.93 -3.28
N GLY A 319 -8.67 15.87 -4.52
CA GLY A 319 -10.05 15.53 -4.88
C GLY A 319 -10.35 14.03 -4.82
N ALA A 320 -11.51 13.66 -5.32
CA ALA A 320 -11.89 12.28 -5.57
C ALA A 320 -12.62 12.18 -6.90
N GLU A 321 -12.37 11.12 -7.65
CA GLU A 321 -13.23 10.65 -8.74
C GLU A 321 -13.78 9.30 -8.30
N PHE A 322 -15.10 9.12 -8.34
CA PHE A 322 -15.75 7.86 -7.95
C PHE A 322 -16.08 6.99 -9.17
N GLY A 323 -16.48 7.63 -10.26
CA GLY A 323 -16.57 6.98 -11.56
C GLY A 323 -17.97 6.48 -11.86
N ALA A 324 -18.17 5.21 -12.23
CA ALA A 324 -19.44 4.65 -12.66
C ALA A 324 -20.02 3.68 -11.62
N GLY A 325 -21.28 3.88 -11.26
CA GLY A 325 -21.98 3.08 -10.25
C GLY A 325 -22.79 3.97 -9.34
N ASP A 326 -23.42 3.41 -8.31
CA ASP A 326 -24.17 4.21 -7.34
C ASP A 326 -23.28 4.46 -6.11
N ASP A 327 -22.50 5.54 -6.14
CA ASP A 327 -21.42 5.79 -5.18
C ASP A 327 -21.89 6.55 -3.93
N ALA A 328 -21.15 6.38 -2.83
CA ALA A 328 -21.45 7.02 -1.55
C ALA A 328 -20.23 7.75 -0.97
N PHE A 329 -20.40 9.04 -0.69
CA PHE A 329 -19.45 9.85 0.05
C PHE A 329 -20.07 10.35 1.36
N ASP A 330 -19.65 9.77 2.48
CA ASP A 330 -20.14 10.09 3.82
C ASP A 330 -19.11 10.87 4.65
N LEU A 331 -19.58 11.97 5.25
CA LEU A 331 -18.90 12.72 6.29
C LEU A 331 -19.55 12.40 7.64
N ILE A 332 -18.81 11.69 8.50
CA ILE A 332 -19.25 11.31 9.85
C ILE A 332 -18.49 12.11 10.92
N GLY A 333 -19.24 12.87 11.73
CA GLY A 333 -18.75 13.68 12.85
C GLY A 333 -18.51 15.16 12.51
N PRO A 334 -18.20 16.00 13.53
CA PRO A 334 -17.93 17.41 13.34
C PRO A 334 -16.55 17.66 12.71
N PHE A 335 -16.49 17.69 11.38
CA PHE A 335 -15.29 18.00 10.62
C PHE A 335 -14.68 19.36 10.97
N SER A 336 -13.35 19.34 11.07
CA SER A 336 -12.46 20.50 11.11
C SER A 336 -11.17 20.14 10.37
N GLY A 337 -10.43 21.13 9.85
CA GLY A 337 -9.15 20.91 9.18
C GLY A 337 -9.21 20.95 7.64
N VAL A 338 -8.25 20.27 6.99
CA VAL A 338 -8.08 20.27 5.53
C VAL A 338 -8.86 19.11 4.94
N PHE A 339 -9.89 19.44 4.18
CA PHE A 339 -10.65 18.49 3.39
C PHE A 339 -10.58 18.89 1.92
N GLY A 340 -9.94 18.04 1.12
CA GLY A 340 -9.55 18.27 -0.27
C GLY A 340 -8.45 19.31 -0.44
N GLY A 341 -8.67 20.53 0.05
CA GLY A 341 -7.80 21.68 -0.17
C GLY A 341 -8.26 22.57 -1.32
N ALA A 342 -7.51 23.65 -1.58
CA ALA A 342 -7.90 24.64 -2.58
C ALA A 342 -7.81 24.06 -4.00
N GLY A 343 -8.96 23.90 -4.65
CA GLY A 343 -9.06 23.37 -6.01
C GLY A 343 -9.35 21.88 -6.10
N ALA A 344 -9.41 21.16 -4.97
CA ALA A 344 -9.92 19.81 -4.91
C ALA A 344 -11.40 19.77 -5.32
N LEU A 345 -11.78 18.72 -6.03
CA LEU A 345 -13.13 18.43 -6.50
C LEU A 345 -13.42 16.96 -6.20
N PHE A 346 -14.60 16.68 -5.66
CA PHE A 346 -15.12 15.33 -5.52
C PHE A 346 -16.21 15.16 -6.58
N ASP A 347 -16.03 14.17 -7.45
CA ASP A 347 -16.90 13.88 -8.60
C ASP A 347 -17.50 12.49 -8.45
N GLY A 348 -18.83 12.40 -8.25
CA GLY A 348 -19.53 11.12 -8.17
C GLY A 348 -19.57 10.38 -9.52
N GLY A 349 -19.55 11.10 -10.64
CA GLY A 349 -19.48 10.48 -11.97
C GLY A 349 -20.82 10.02 -12.55
N GLU A 350 -20.87 8.80 -13.08
CA GLU A 350 -22.03 8.19 -13.73
C GLU A 350 -22.80 7.27 -12.77
N GLY A 351 -24.00 7.68 -12.37
CA GLY A 351 -24.93 6.79 -11.70
C GLY A 351 -25.91 7.57 -10.84
N GLN A 352 -26.29 7.00 -9.70
CA GLN A 352 -27.04 7.71 -8.66
C GLN A 352 -26.17 7.85 -7.42
N ASP A 353 -25.46 8.96 -7.34
CA ASP A 353 -24.44 9.18 -6.33
C ASP A 353 -24.97 9.97 -5.15
N GLN A 354 -24.43 9.66 -3.99
CA GLN A 354 -24.88 10.17 -2.71
C GLN A 354 -23.76 10.86 -1.95
N PHE A 355 -24.02 12.09 -1.50
CA PHE A 355 -23.24 12.76 -0.47
C PHE A 355 -24.03 12.84 0.84
N SER A 356 -23.42 12.46 1.96
CA SER A 356 -24.04 12.56 3.29
C SER A 356 -23.20 13.35 4.28
N ALA A 357 -23.85 14.25 5.02
CA ALA A 357 -23.27 14.97 6.14
C ALA A 357 -24.30 15.02 7.28
N LEU A 358 -24.61 13.86 7.86
CA LEU A 358 -25.76 13.66 8.76
C LEU A 358 -25.63 14.36 10.12
N ASP A 359 -24.43 14.82 10.50
CA ASP A 359 -24.23 15.61 11.71
C ASP A 359 -24.58 17.10 11.51
N TYR A 360 -24.78 17.52 10.26
CA TYR A 360 -25.08 18.90 9.88
C TYR A 360 -26.54 19.02 9.48
N ALA A 361 -27.22 20.02 10.02
CA ALA A 361 -28.56 20.38 9.55
C ALA A 361 -28.45 21.22 8.27
N PHE A 362 -29.46 21.12 7.41
CA PHE A 362 -29.50 21.83 6.14
C PHE A 362 -29.41 23.35 6.28
N ASP A 363 -29.88 23.92 7.39
CA ASP A 363 -29.82 25.36 7.67
C ASP A 363 -28.42 25.85 8.10
N MET A 364 -27.49 24.92 8.37
CA MET A 364 -26.07 25.20 8.64
C MET A 364 -25.24 25.30 7.36
N LEU A 365 -25.85 24.99 6.21
CA LEU A 365 -25.19 24.97 4.91
C LEU A 365 -25.18 26.36 4.27
N THR A 366 -24.01 26.76 3.80
CA THR A 366 -23.89 27.77 2.74
C THR A 366 -23.43 27.08 1.46
N ALA A 367 -24.02 27.48 0.33
CA ALA A 367 -23.74 26.86 -0.96
C ALA A 367 -23.35 27.92 -2.00
N THR A 368 -22.46 27.55 -2.90
CA THR A 368 -22.10 28.29 -4.10
C THR A 368 -22.20 27.38 -5.31
N LEU A 369 -22.51 27.94 -6.47
CA LEU A 369 -22.67 27.17 -7.71
C LEU A 369 -21.87 27.81 -8.84
N LYS A 370 -20.98 27.02 -9.45
CA LYS A 370 -20.17 27.44 -10.61
C LYS A 370 -20.20 26.34 -11.66
N GLY A 371 -21.04 26.53 -12.69
CA GLY A 371 -21.33 25.43 -13.63
C GLY A 371 -22.18 24.38 -12.93
N SER A 372 -21.75 23.11 -12.98
CA SER A 372 -22.35 22.00 -12.23
C SER A 372 -21.78 21.84 -10.81
N ILE A 373 -20.67 22.51 -10.49
CA ILE A 373 -19.94 22.31 -9.23
C ILE A 373 -20.64 23.07 -8.09
N LEU A 374 -21.03 22.32 -7.06
CA LEU A 374 -21.54 22.81 -5.78
C LEU A 374 -20.38 22.96 -4.79
N GLY A 375 -20.09 24.20 -4.39
CA GLY A 375 -19.23 24.47 -3.25
C GLY A 375 -20.09 24.55 -1.99
N LEU A 376 -19.97 23.57 -1.10
CA LEU A 376 -20.68 23.51 0.17
C LEU A 376 -19.74 23.94 1.30
N SER A 377 -20.21 24.81 2.19
CA SER A 377 -19.48 25.22 3.39
C SER A 377 -20.38 25.09 4.60
N PHE A 378 -19.87 24.45 5.64
CA PHE A 378 -20.61 24.15 6.87
C PHE A 378 -19.98 24.89 8.05
N GLU A 379 -20.79 25.62 8.82
CA GLU A 379 -20.35 26.25 10.06
C GLU A 379 -20.80 25.41 11.26
N ASN A 380 -19.87 24.87 12.06
CA ASN A 380 -20.20 24.09 13.27
C ASN A 380 -20.09 24.90 14.57
N GLY A 381 -19.94 26.23 14.46
CA GLY A 381 -19.81 27.16 15.59
C GLY A 381 -18.40 27.27 16.18
N ALA A 382 -17.48 26.38 15.85
CA ALA A 382 -16.06 26.44 16.24
C ALA A 382 -15.14 26.63 15.03
N ASP A 383 -15.45 25.96 13.92
CA ASP A 383 -14.74 26.00 12.65
C ASP A 383 -15.72 25.94 11.46
N SER A 384 -15.19 26.19 10.28
CA SER A 384 -15.86 25.95 9.00
C SER A 384 -15.01 25.02 8.14
N PHE A 385 -15.63 24.02 7.53
CA PHE A 385 -14.99 23.26 6.44
C PHE A 385 -15.76 23.48 5.15
N SER A 386 -15.11 23.22 4.02
CA SER A 386 -15.72 23.34 2.70
C SER A 386 -15.37 22.16 1.83
N VAL A 387 -16.29 21.79 0.95
CA VAL A 387 -16.14 20.72 -0.03
C VAL A 387 -16.72 21.18 -1.36
N ALA A 388 -16.07 20.81 -2.46
CA ALA A 388 -16.57 21.03 -3.81
C ALA A 388 -17.03 19.69 -4.40
N LEU A 389 -18.27 19.64 -4.84
CA LEU A 389 -18.95 18.43 -5.30
C LEU A 389 -19.49 18.62 -6.73
N THR A 390 -19.43 17.60 -7.56
CA THR A 390 -20.14 17.49 -8.85
C THR A 390 -20.54 16.02 -9.06
N GLY A 391 -21.52 15.76 -9.93
CA GLY A 391 -21.98 14.39 -10.17
C GLY A 391 -22.58 13.74 -8.93
N PHE A 392 -23.33 14.49 -8.10
CA PHE A 392 -24.07 13.91 -6.97
C PHE A 392 -25.55 14.28 -7.09
N GLU A 393 -26.42 13.27 -7.04
CA GLU A 393 -27.87 13.42 -7.19
C GLU A 393 -28.55 13.59 -5.83
N ILE A 394 -28.04 12.90 -4.80
CA ILE A 394 -28.67 12.77 -3.49
C ILE A 394 -27.78 13.40 -2.41
N PHE A 395 -28.36 14.31 -1.63
CA PHE A 395 -27.70 14.98 -0.52
C PHE A 395 -28.45 14.68 0.78
N ASN A 396 -27.80 14.01 1.71
CA ASN A 396 -28.38 13.65 2.99
C ASN A 396 -27.81 14.51 4.11
N PHE A 397 -28.69 15.19 4.83
CA PHE A 397 -28.37 15.97 6.02
C PHE A 397 -29.16 15.42 7.21
N LYS A 398 -28.86 15.94 8.40
CA LYS A 398 -29.49 15.52 9.66
C LYS A 398 -31.02 15.50 9.63
N ASP A 399 -31.60 16.43 8.89
CA ASP A 399 -33.01 16.78 8.89
C ASP A 399 -33.80 16.20 7.71
N ALA A 400 -33.17 16.01 6.54
CA ALA A 400 -33.81 15.41 5.37
C ALA A 400 -32.82 15.04 4.27
N SER A 401 -33.33 14.35 3.25
CA SER A 401 -32.68 14.11 1.95
C SER A 401 -33.17 15.11 0.91
N TYR A 402 -32.25 15.60 0.09
CA TYR A 402 -32.49 16.61 -0.94
C TYR A 402 -31.89 16.15 -2.27
N GLY A 403 -32.56 16.50 -3.36
CA GLY A 403 -31.96 16.36 -4.69
C GLY A 403 -31.07 17.55 -5.04
N TYR A 404 -30.18 17.39 -6.01
CA TYR A 404 -29.30 18.44 -6.53
C TYR A 404 -29.98 19.81 -6.72
N ASP A 405 -31.14 19.84 -7.40
CA ASP A 405 -31.88 21.08 -7.69
C ASP A 405 -32.23 21.89 -6.43
N ALA A 406 -32.51 21.20 -5.31
CA ALA A 406 -32.82 21.86 -4.05
C ALA A 406 -31.59 22.53 -3.43
N ILE A 407 -30.41 21.91 -3.55
CA ILE A 407 -29.15 22.48 -3.08
C ILE A 407 -28.75 23.67 -3.96
N ALA A 408 -28.81 23.49 -5.28
CA ALA A 408 -28.46 24.51 -6.27
C ALA A 408 -29.33 25.78 -6.12
N ALA A 409 -30.60 25.64 -5.74
CA ALA A 409 -31.50 26.78 -5.51
C ALA A 409 -31.06 27.70 -4.35
N ILE A 410 -30.32 27.17 -3.37
CA ILE A 410 -29.77 27.97 -2.26
C ILE A 410 -28.55 28.76 -2.72
N ALA A 411 -27.71 28.16 -3.57
CA ALA A 411 -26.51 28.80 -4.11
C ALA A 411 -26.80 29.99 -5.04
N GLN A 412 -27.98 30.01 -5.66
CA GLN A 412 -28.46 31.11 -6.50
C GLN A 412 -29.81 31.62 -6.01
N PRO A 413 -29.85 32.39 -4.90
CA PRO A 413 -31.13 32.91 -4.41
C PRO A 413 -31.76 33.77 -5.51
N ALA A 414 -33.00 33.43 -5.87
CA ALA A 414 -33.74 34.14 -6.91
C ALA A 414 -33.65 35.65 -6.68
N PRO A 415 -33.36 36.47 -7.71
CA PRO A 415 -33.20 37.90 -7.53
C PRO A 415 -34.45 38.45 -6.85
N VAL A 416 -34.29 38.96 -5.62
CA VAL A 416 -35.40 39.52 -4.85
C VAL A 416 -36.03 40.60 -5.72
N PRO A 417 -37.32 40.48 -6.09
CA PRO A 417 -37.99 41.50 -6.87
C PRO A 417 -37.88 42.81 -6.08
N LEU A 418 -37.12 43.77 -6.60
CA LEU A 418 -37.07 45.09 -6.00
C LEU A 418 -38.52 45.56 -5.82
N PRO A 419 -38.94 45.98 -4.60
CA PRO A 419 -40.29 46.46 -4.40
C PRO A 419 -40.57 47.53 -5.45
N ALA A 420 -41.68 47.40 -6.19
CA ALA A 420 -42.10 48.36 -7.22
C ALA A 420 -42.14 49.82 -6.70
N GLY A 421 -42.15 50.01 -5.37
CA GLY A 421 -41.98 51.28 -4.69
C GLY A 421 -40.67 52.02 -5.01
N GLY A 422 -39.56 51.34 -5.27
CA GLY A 422 -38.27 51.99 -5.62
C GLY A 422 -38.33 52.69 -6.97
N VAL A 423 -38.96 52.05 -7.98
CA VAL A 423 -39.18 52.63 -9.31
C VAL A 423 -40.20 53.77 -9.26
N LEU A 424 -41.23 53.66 -8.42
CA LEU A 424 -42.22 54.73 -8.18
C LEU A 424 -41.63 55.96 -7.48
N ILE A 425 -40.71 55.79 -6.52
CA ILE A 425 -40.06 56.90 -5.82
C ILE A 425 -39.08 57.64 -6.73
N VAL A 426 -38.29 56.92 -7.54
CA VAL A 426 -37.37 57.54 -8.50
C VAL A 426 -38.12 58.31 -9.61
N SER A 427 -39.23 57.75 -10.11
CA SER A 427 -40.08 58.44 -11.10
C SER A 427 -40.85 59.63 -10.50
N ALA A 428 -41.29 59.55 -9.23
CA ALA A 428 -41.90 60.69 -8.53
C ALA A 428 -40.91 61.82 -8.25
N LEU A 429 -39.66 61.51 -7.90
CA LEU A 429 -38.58 62.50 -7.71
C LEU A 429 -38.14 63.16 -9.02
N ALA A 430 -38.07 62.40 -10.12
CA ALA A 430 -37.82 62.94 -11.45
C ALA A 430 -38.96 63.86 -11.93
N GLY A 431 -40.22 63.48 -11.64
CA GLY A 431 -41.41 64.30 -11.91
C GLY A 431 -41.43 65.62 -11.13
N LEU A 432 -41.03 65.59 -9.84
CA LEU A 432 -40.91 66.80 -9.00
C LEU A 432 -39.73 67.71 -9.42
N GLY A 433 -38.63 67.13 -9.90
CA GLY A 433 -37.50 67.88 -10.46
C GLY A 433 -37.85 68.63 -11.75
N LEU A 434 -38.66 68.04 -12.62
CA LEU A 434 -39.15 68.68 -13.85
C LEU A 434 -40.16 69.81 -13.57
N LEU A 435 -40.97 69.69 -12.51
CA LEU A 435 -41.91 70.73 -12.09
C LEU A 435 -41.22 71.96 -11.47
N ARG A 436 -40.03 71.80 -10.89
CA ARG A 436 -39.25 72.93 -10.32
C ARG A 436 -38.52 73.76 -11.38
N ARG A 437 -38.36 73.24 -12.61
CA ARG A 437 -37.72 73.95 -13.74
C ARG A 437 -38.68 74.78 -14.59
N ARG A 438 -39.98 74.82 -14.22
CA ARG A 438 -41.06 75.54 -14.92
C ARG A 438 -41.66 76.71 -14.11
N ARG A 439 -40.96 77.22 -13.09
CA ARG A 439 -41.29 78.50 -12.43
C ARG A 439 -40.18 79.50 -12.63
#